data_AF-A0A1Z8P0L8-F1
#
_entry.id   AF-A0A1Z8P0L8-F1
#
_cell.length_a   1.000
_cell.length_b   1.000
_cell.length_c   1.000
_cell.angle_alpha   90.00
_cell.angle_beta   90.00
_cell.angle_gamma   90.00
#
_symmetry.space_group_name_H-M   'P 1'
#
loop_
_entity.id
_entity.type
_entity.pdbx_description
1 polymer ?
#
loop_
_entity_poly.entity_id
_entity_poly.type
_entity_poly.pdbx_seq_one_letter_code
_entity_poly.pdbx_strand_id
1 'polypeptide(L)'
;MSVGRKIMNDSFEKMGPHDLGGDDAGPIDFQDHGMKHWEKQSNALRMTVTKKKLATLDEMRRAAEDLGERYFELSYFERLAEALVIVLKEKKIITDEELDSQIAVVKERFNVPIVDLPHDHDHDGKPIQEDESGEGPLYHQLVSLAVQDLLERYSFIDSVEIREKIQKFDVDYPNRGPKVVARAWVDEEFKSQLLKDANPAIESMGIDLEHAVKLIVVENTRDIHNIVVCTLCSCYPRQLMGQPPTWYKSRSYRSRVVKDPRGVLEEFGTKIPLTMQVITHDSNADMRYMVLPRRPSGTENWDEAKLESIVSRDALVGISVPEVSAQ
;
A
#
# COMPACT_ATOMS: atom_id res chain seq x y z
N MET A 1 49.06 -8.95 -29.00
CA MET A 1 48.75 -7.85 -28.06
C MET A 1 47.28 -7.99 -27.70
N SER A 2 47.00 -8.68 -26.59
CA SER A 2 45.66 -8.85 -26.05
C SER A 2 45.38 -7.66 -25.14
N VAL A 3 44.47 -6.77 -25.53
CA VAL A 3 44.00 -5.69 -24.68
C VAL A 3 43.02 -6.31 -23.70
N GLY A 4 43.52 -6.64 -22.50
CA GLY A 4 42.70 -7.07 -21.38
C GLY A 4 41.68 -5.98 -21.06
N ARG A 5 40.40 -6.28 -21.26
CA ARG A 5 39.30 -5.43 -20.81
C ARG A 5 39.32 -5.48 -19.28
N LYS A 6 39.82 -4.42 -18.64
CA LYS A 6 39.69 -4.19 -17.20
C LYS A 6 38.20 -4.31 -16.88
N ILE A 7 37.84 -5.31 -16.08
CA ILE A 7 36.55 -5.34 -15.39
C ILE A 7 36.61 -4.13 -14.45
N MET A 8 35.91 -3.06 -14.81
CA MET A 8 35.68 -1.95 -13.88
C MET A 8 34.91 -2.56 -12.71
N ASN A 9 35.47 -2.38 -11.52
CA ASN A 9 34.78 -2.70 -10.28
C ASN A 9 33.70 -1.63 -10.14
N ASP A 10 32.55 -1.83 -10.77
CA ASP A 10 31.40 -0.95 -10.66
C ASP A 10 30.79 -1.12 -9.27
N SER A 11 31.46 -0.56 -8.26
CA SER A 11 30.79 -0.21 -7.01
C SER A 11 29.88 0.97 -7.32
N PHE A 12 28.72 0.70 -7.92
CA PHE A 12 27.63 1.66 -7.93
C PHE A 12 27.34 2.00 -6.46
N GLU A 13 27.66 3.23 -6.04
CA GLU A 13 27.26 3.71 -4.72
C GLU A 13 25.74 3.62 -4.66
N LYS A 14 25.23 2.86 -3.69
CA LYS A 14 23.80 2.66 -3.48
C LYS A 14 23.13 4.03 -3.32
N MET A 15 22.27 4.41 -4.26
CA MET A 15 21.59 5.69 -4.23
C MET A 15 20.37 5.64 -3.29
N GLY A 16 20.64 5.54 -1.98
CA GLY A 16 19.65 5.70 -0.92
C GLY A 16 18.35 4.86 -1.05
N PRO A 17 17.28 5.24 -0.33
CA PRO A 17 15.99 4.53 -0.36
C PRO A 17 15.19 4.66 -1.67
N HIS A 18 15.61 5.53 -2.59
CA HIS A 18 14.93 5.71 -3.88
C HIS A 18 15.42 4.73 -4.95
N ASP A 19 16.58 4.12 -4.74
CA ASP A 19 17.17 3.11 -5.62
C ASP A 19 17.10 1.71 -4.99
N LEU A 20 15.88 1.27 -4.70
CA LEU A 20 15.61 -0.07 -4.17
C LEU A 20 15.56 -1.13 -5.27
N GLY A 21 15.49 -0.72 -6.53
CA GLY A 21 15.26 -1.62 -7.64
C GLY A 21 16.42 -2.60 -7.79
N GLY A 22 16.16 -3.88 -7.52
CA GLY A 22 17.13 -4.94 -7.68
C GLY A 22 18.02 -5.23 -6.47
N ASP A 23 17.76 -4.57 -5.34
CA ASP A 23 18.37 -4.88 -4.04
C ASP A 23 18.01 -6.29 -3.57
N ASP A 24 18.98 -6.96 -2.94
CA ASP A 24 18.74 -8.23 -2.26
C ASP A 24 17.73 -8.05 -1.12
N ALA A 25 16.72 -8.91 -1.11
CA ALA A 25 15.71 -8.98 -0.08
C ALA A 25 15.30 -10.45 0.15
N GLY A 26 14.76 -10.72 1.34
CA GLY A 26 14.32 -12.06 1.71
C GLY A 26 13.09 -12.56 0.93
N PRO A 27 12.55 -13.73 1.31
CA PRO A 27 11.29 -14.23 0.74
C PRO A 27 10.16 -13.23 0.99
N ILE A 28 9.13 -13.30 0.14
CA ILE A 28 7.91 -12.51 0.32
C ILE A 28 7.04 -13.22 1.38
N ASP A 29 6.64 -12.47 2.41
CA ASP A 29 5.59 -12.92 3.32
C ASP A 29 4.23 -12.66 2.68
N PHE A 30 3.48 -13.73 2.41
CA PHE A 30 2.17 -13.67 1.76
C PHE A 30 1.02 -13.38 2.73
N GLN A 31 1.27 -13.45 4.04
CA GLN A 31 0.23 -13.20 5.03
C GLN A 31 -0.12 -11.71 5.06
N ASP A 32 -1.42 -11.41 5.00
CA ASP A 32 -1.91 -10.05 5.17
C ASP A 32 -2.16 -9.82 6.66
N HIS A 33 -1.20 -9.20 7.33
CA HIS A 33 -1.24 -8.95 8.77
C HIS A 33 -2.21 -7.81 9.17
N GLY A 34 -2.87 -7.19 8.20
CA GLY A 34 -3.75 -6.05 8.44
C GLY A 34 -2.99 -4.82 8.92
N MET A 35 -3.67 -3.96 9.69
CA MET A 35 -3.07 -2.83 10.38
C MET A 35 -3.44 -2.89 11.86
N LYS A 36 -2.47 -2.71 12.74
CA LYS A 36 -2.71 -2.47 14.17
C LYS A 36 -3.49 -1.17 14.35
N HIS A 37 -4.15 -1.00 15.50
CA HIS A 37 -4.93 0.20 15.76
C HIS A 37 -4.11 1.49 15.62
N TRP A 38 -2.89 1.53 16.17
CA TRP A 38 -2.03 2.71 16.08
C TRP A 38 -1.59 3.00 14.62
N GLU A 39 -1.40 1.96 13.80
CA GLU A 39 -1.05 2.10 12.38
C GLU A 39 -2.21 2.70 11.59
N LYS A 40 -3.45 2.29 11.89
CA LYS A 40 -4.67 2.91 11.36
C LYS A 40 -4.75 4.38 11.77
N GLN A 41 -4.52 4.70 13.05
CA GLN A 41 -4.52 6.08 13.54
C GLN A 41 -3.46 6.93 12.84
N SER A 42 -2.22 6.45 12.76
CA SER A 42 -1.11 7.18 12.13
C SER A 42 -1.36 7.41 10.64
N ASN A 43 -1.87 6.39 9.93
CA ASN A 43 -2.21 6.51 8.52
C ASN A 43 -3.42 7.45 8.30
N ALA A 44 -4.42 7.43 9.18
CA ALA A 44 -5.55 8.35 9.13
C ALA A 44 -5.08 9.80 9.30
N LEU A 45 -4.22 10.06 10.29
CA LEU A 45 -3.59 11.37 10.52
C LEU A 45 -2.87 11.85 9.27
N ARG A 46 -1.96 11.03 8.72
CA ARG A 46 -1.22 11.34 7.48
C ARG A 46 -2.16 11.69 6.34
N MET A 47 -3.21 10.89 6.12
CA MET A 47 -4.19 11.15 5.07
C MET A 47 -5.00 12.43 5.29
N THR A 48 -5.29 12.82 6.54
CA THR A 48 -5.97 14.08 6.86
C THR A 48 -5.08 15.28 6.60
N VAL A 49 -3.84 15.23 7.10
CA VAL A 49 -2.83 16.28 6.89
C VAL A 49 -2.60 16.52 5.39
N THR A 50 -2.46 15.45 4.59
CA THR A 50 -2.30 15.58 3.14
C THR A 50 -3.55 16.14 2.47
N LYS A 51 -4.75 15.69 2.85
CA LYS A 51 -6.01 16.22 2.30
C LYS A 51 -6.15 17.72 2.55
N LYS A 52 -5.71 18.19 3.73
CA LYS A 52 -5.72 19.61 4.10
C LYS A 52 -4.53 20.41 3.58
N LYS A 53 -3.66 19.79 2.77
CA LYS A 53 -2.47 20.42 2.16
C LYS A 53 -1.45 20.97 3.18
N LEU A 54 -1.46 20.45 4.40
CA LEU A 54 -0.44 20.76 5.41
C LEU A 54 0.88 20.04 5.08
N ALA A 55 0.79 18.88 4.42
CA ALA A 55 1.91 18.17 3.81
C ALA A 55 1.49 17.65 2.42
N THR A 56 2.42 17.54 1.48
CA THR A 56 2.18 16.87 0.18
C THR A 56 2.76 15.46 0.19
N LEU A 57 2.36 14.63 -0.78
CA LEU A 57 2.95 13.29 -0.94
C LEU A 57 4.45 13.38 -1.23
N ASP A 58 4.88 14.37 -2.02
CA ASP A 58 6.29 14.57 -2.37
C ASP A 58 7.12 15.03 -1.18
N GLU A 59 6.59 15.96 -0.35
CA GLU A 59 7.24 16.39 0.89
C GLU A 59 7.45 15.21 1.83
N MET A 60 6.40 14.39 2.03
CA MET A 60 6.44 13.20 2.87
C MET A 60 7.43 12.16 2.35
N ARG A 61 7.47 11.97 1.02
CA ARG A 61 8.38 11.01 0.38
C ARG A 61 9.82 11.45 0.54
N ARG A 62 10.13 12.70 0.22
CA ARG A 62 11.47 13.28 0.40
C ARG A 62 11.91 13.15 1.86
N ALA A 63 11.06 13.53 2.81
CA ALA A 63 11.39 13.41 4.24
C ALA A 63 11.69 11.96 4.67
N ALA A 64 10.97 10.97 4.11
CA ALA A 64 11.24 9.57 4.38
C ALA A 64 12.56 9.09 3.73
N GLU A 65 12.82 9.48 2.49
CA GLU A 65 14.03 9.10 1.76
C GLU A 65 15.30 9.72 2.37
N ASP A 66 15.20 10.95 2.88
CA ASP A 66 16.29 11.68 3.55
C ASP A 66 16.70 11.05 4.90
N LEU A 67 15.96 10.06 5.40
CA LEU A 67 16.37 9.28 6.58
C LEU A 67 17.63 8.44 6.35
N GLY A 68 18.04 8.20 5.09
CA GLY A 68 19.23 7.41 4.78
C GLY A 68 19.12 5.97 5.30
N GLU A 69 20.17 5.46 5.96
CA GLU A 69 20.18 4.09 6.50
C GLU A 69 19.05 3.82 7.51
N ARG A 70 18.62 4.84 8.27
CA ARG A 70 17.51 4.72 9.22
C ARG A 70 16.21 4.30 8.55
N TYR A 71 16.03 4.59 7.26
CA TYR A 71 14.90 4.10 6.47
C TYR A 71 14.74 2.58 6.54
N PHE A 72 15.84 1.83 6.63
CA PHE A 72 15.82 0.37 6.62
C PHE A 72 15.60 -0.26 8.00
N GLU A 73 15.79 0.52 9.07
CA GLU A 73 15.59 0.09 10.46
C GLU A 73 14.12 0.20 10.90
N LEU A 74 13.35 1.03 10.21
CA LEU A 74 11.98 1.37 10.57
C LEU A 74 10.96 0.56 9.76
N SER A 75 9.88 0.15 10.43
CA SER A 75 8.70 -0.39 9.76
C SER A 75 8.04 0.66 8.85
N TYR A 76 7.08 0.23 8.05
CA TYR A 76 6.37 1.12 7.13
C TYR A 76 5.69 2.30 7.84
N PHE A 77 4.94 2.06 8.91
CA PHE A 77 4.19 3.12 9.59
C PHE A 77 5.08 4.01 10.46
N GLU A 78 6.15 3.47 11.04
CA GLU A 78 7.15 4.26 11.77
C GLU A 78 7.84 5.28 10.85
N ARG A 79 8.20 4.87 9.63
CA ARG A 79 8.75 5.80 8.62
C ARG A 79 7.78 6.92 8.26
N LEU A 80 6.50 6.59 8.08
CA LEU A 80 5.49 7.61 7.77
C LEU A 80 5.30 8.60 8.91
N ALA A 81 5.36 8.13 10.17
CA ALA A 81 5.29 8.99 11.34
C ALA A 81 6.50 9.93 11.45
N GLU A 82 7.73 9.41 11.26
CA GLU A 82 8.94 10.25 11.29
C GLU A 82 8.94 11.27 10.15
N ALA A 83 8.61 10.86 8.93
CA ALA A 83 8.53 11.75 7.78
C ALA A 83 7.51 12.88 7.98
N LEU A 84 6.35 12.58 8.60
CA LEU A 84 5.34 13.60 8.91
C LEU A 84 5.89 14.66 9.88
N VAL A 85 6.58 14.22 10.93
CA VAL A 85 7.20 15.13 11.91
C VAL A 85 8.21 16.04 11.23
N ILE A 86 9.09 15.49 10.37
CA ILE A 86 10.09 16.26 9.63
C ILE A 86 9.42 17.36 8.81
N VAL A 87 8.40 17.02 8.00
CA VAL A 87 7.70 17.97 7.14
C VAL A 87 7.01 19.07 7.97
N LEU A 88 6.34 18.72 9.07
CA LEU A 88 5.65 19.71 9.91
C LEU A 88 6.64 20.66 10.60
N LYS A 89 7.82 20.17 11.01
CA LYS A 89 8.88 20.99 11.60
C LYS A 89 9.52 21.94 10.58
N GLU A 90 9.85 21.45 9.39
CA GLU A 90 10.39 22.28 8.30
C GLU A 90 9.43 23.42 7.93
N LYS A 91 8.13 23.15 7.96
CA LYS A 91 7.06 24.12 7.72
C LYS A 91 6.73 24.99 8.94
N LYS A 92 7.44 24.78 10.06
CA LYS A 92 7.28 25.51 11.33
C LYS A 92 5.85 25.44 11.87
N ILE A 93 5.15 24.34 11.60
CA ILE A 93 3.80 24.07 12.13
C ILE A 93 3.92 23.54 13.57
N ILE A 94 4.97 22.77 13.86
CA ILE A 94 5.33 22.29 15.19
C ILE A 94 6.83 22.54 15.43
N THR A 95 7.24 22.64 16.70
CA THR A 95 8.64 22.68 17.11
C THR A 95 9.08 21.40 17.82
N ASP A 96 10.40 21.20 17.98
CA ASP A 96 10.94 20.09 18.79
C ASP A 96 10.44 20.16 20.24
N GLU A 97 10.49 21.34 20.86
CA GLU A 97 10.08 21.55 22.26
C GLU A 97 8.59 21.23 22.49
N GLU A 98 7.72 21.67 21.58
CA GLU A 98 6.29 21.35 21.64
C GLU A 98 6.03 19.86 21.48
N LEU A 99 6.73 19.22 20.53
CA LEU A 99 6.56 17.79 20.29
C LEU A 99 7.06 16.96 21.47
N ASP A 100 8.24 17.24 22.01
CA ASP A 100 8.81 16.51 23.15
C ASP A 100 7.94 16.67 24.40
N SER A 101 7.47 17.89 24.66
CA SER A 101 6.53 18.17 25.75
C SER A 101 5.23 17.41 25.58
N GLN A 102 4.68 17.38 24.36
CA GLN A 102 3.44 16.69 24.09
C GLN A 102 3.59 15.15 24.14
N ILE A 103 4.73 14.60 23.70
CA ILE A 103 5.04 13.18 23.84
C ILE A 103 5.05 12.78 25.31
N ALA A 104 5.63 13.59 26.20
CA ALA A 104 5.61 13.33 27.63
C ALA A 104 4.18 13.31 28.19
N VAL A 105 3.32 14.25 27.76
CA VAL A 105 1.90 14.28 28.13
C VAL A 105 1.14 13.04 27.63
N VAL A 106 1.37 12.64 26.38
CA VAL A 106 0.73 11.46 25.79
C VAL A 106 1.19 10.19 26.49
N LYS A 107 2.48 10.07 26.80
CA LYS A 107 3.04 8.91 27.51
C LYS A 107 2.35 8.67 28.85
N GLU A 108 2.02 9.73 29.58
CA GLU A 108 1.32 9.62 30.86
C GLU A 108 -0.11 9.06 30.71
N ARG A 109 -0.75 9.20 29.53
CA ARG A 109 -2.07 8.58 29.26
C ARG A 109 -2.02 7.05 29.30
N PHE A 110 -0.86 6.47 29.04
CA PHE A 110 -0.63 5.03 29.06
C PHE A 110 -0.11 4.55 30.42
N ASN A 111 0.15 5.45 31.36
CA ASN A 111 0.50 5.11 32.73
C ASN A 111 -0.78 4.74 33.51
N VAL A 112 -1.36 3.58 33.18
CA VAL A 112 -2.57 3.07 33.82
C VAL A 112 -2.16 2.25 35.05
N PRO A 113 -2.75 2.48 36.23
CA PRO A 113 -2.48 1.66 37.40
C PRO A 113 -2.79 0.19 37.12
N ILE A 114 -1.87 -0.70 37.52
CA ILE A 114 -2.13 -2.15 37.48
C ILE A 114 -3.26 -2.44 38.47
N VAL A 115 -4.43 -2.80 37.93
CA VAL A 115 -5.56 -3.27 38.73
C VAL A 115 -5.46 -4.78 38.85
N ASP A 116 -5.50 -5.30 40.07
CA ASP A 116 -5.57 -6.74 40.33
C ASP A 116 -6.96 -7.24 39.95
N LEU A 117 -7.08 -7.80 38.75
CA LEU A 117 -8.33 -8.33 38.21
C LEU A 117 -8.48 -9.81 38.59
N PRO A 118 -9.69 -10.28 38.90
CA PRO A 118 -9.93 -11.69 39.17
C PRO A 118 -9.54 -12.55 37.95
N HIS A 119 -8.75 -13.59 38.19
CA HIS A 119 -8.21 -14.48 37.16
C HIS A 119 -9.26 -15.34 36.44
N ASP A 120 -10.52 -15.31 36.88
CA ASP A 120 -11.58 -16.19 36.40
C ASP A 120 -12.61 -15.35 35.63
N HIS A 121 -12.48 -15.31 34.30
CA HIS A 121 -13.51 -14.77 33.42
C HIS A 121 -13.66 -15.68 32.20
N ASP A 122 -14.92 -15.99 31.90
CA ASP A 122 -15.31 -16.89 30.82
C ASP A 122 -15.14 -16.14 29.50
N HIS A 123 -14.13 -16.53 28.73
CA HIS A 123 -14.04 -16.14 27.33
C HIS A 123 -14.90 -17.12 26.54
N ASP A 124 -15.90 -16.65 25.78
CA ASP A 124 -16.85 -17.44 24.98
C ASP A 124 -16.21 -18.26 23.82
N GLY A 125 -15.02 -18.83 24.02
CA GLY A 125 -14.31 -19.70 23.07
C GLY A 125 -13.82 -19.00 21.80
N LYS A 126 -13.99 -17.68 21.68
CA LYS A 126 -13.46 -16.92 20.55
C LYS A 126 -12.01 -16.55 20.84
N PRO A 127 -11.04 -16.91 19.98
CA PRO A 127 -9.68 -16.45 20.13
C PRO A 127 -9.66 -14.92 20.06
N ILE A 128 -9.23 -14.29 21.14
CA ILE A 128 -8.93 -12.86 21.17
C ILE A 128 -7.53 -12.72 20.56
N GLN A 129 -7.42 -11.95 19.48
CA GLN A 129 -6.11 -11.56 18.98
C GLN A 129 -5.59 -10.45 19.90
N GLU A 130 -4.53 -10.74 20.65
CA GLU A 130 -3.80 -9.72 21.40
C GLU A 130 -2.81 -9.04 20.44
N ASP A 131 -3.15 -7.81 20.04
CA ASP A 131 -2.38 -7.05 19.04
C ASP A 131 -1.13 -6.37 19.64
N GLU A 132 -1.01 -6.37 20.97
CA GLU A 132 -0.07 -5.60 21.79
C GLU A 132 0.63 -6.49 22.84
N SER A 133 1.96 -6.40 22.93
CA SER A 133 2.81 -7.27 23.78
C SER A 133 2.77 -6.95 25.29
N GLY A 134 1.88 -6.06 25.73
CA GLY A 134 1.83 -5.57 27.11
C GLY A 134 3.01 -4.64 27.51
N GLU A 135 3.93 -4.33 26.59
CA GLU A 135 5.14 -3.52 26.84
C GLU A 135 4.88 -1.99 26.79
N GLY A 136 3.61 -1.58 26.66
CA GLY A 136 3.21 -0.19 26.49
C GLY A 136 3.30 0.29 25.02
N PRO A 137 2.96 1.57 24.76
CA PRO A 137 2.91 2.09 23.40
C PRO A 137 4.32 2.23 22.80
N LEU A 138 4.43 1.94 21.51
CA LEU A 138 5.66 2.20 20.74
C LEU A 138 5.97 3.69 20.72
N TYR A 139 7.26 4.05 20.62
CA TYR A 139 7.66 5.46 20.56
C TYR A 139 6.97 6.21 19.41
N HIS A 140 6.90 5.62 18.21
CA HIS A 140 6.22 6.24 17.06
C HIS A 140 4.70 6.37 17.22
N GLN A 141 4.07 5.50 18.02
CA GLN A 141 2.67 5.67 18.41
C GLN A 141 2.50 6.92 19.29
N LEU A 142 3.38 7.11 20.28
CA LEU A 142 3.39 8.32 21.11
C LEU A 142 3.60 9.58 20.26
N VAL A 143 4.55 9.56 19.34
CA VAL A 143 4.83 10.66 18.39
C VAL A 143 3.59 10.96 17.54
N SER A 144 2.96 9.95 16.94
CA SER A 144 1.77 10.11 16.09
C SER A 144 0.60 10.75 16.86
N LEU A 145 0.35 10.29 18.09
CA LEU A 145 -0.68 10.86 18.95
C LEU A 145 -0.33 12.29 19.38
N ALA A 146 0.93 12.57 19.72
CA ALA A 146 1.37 13.91 20.08
C ALA A 146 1.22 14.91 18.92
N VAL A 147 1.56 14.50 17.70
CA VAL A 147 1.33 15.31 16.49
C VAL A 147 -0.16 15.57 16.28
N GLN A 148 -1.02 14.55 16.46
CA GLN A 148 -2.47 14.76 16.36
C GLN A 148 -2.95 15.81 17.37
N ASP A 149 -2.60 15.66 18.65
CA ASP A 149 -3.01 16.60 19.70
C ASP A 149 -2.57 18.05 19.40
N LEU A 150 -1.35 18.24 18.90
CA LEU A 150 -0.83 19.56 18.53
C LEU A 150 -1.61 20.15 17.36
N LEU A 151 -1.86 19.37 16.31
CA LEU A 151 -2.62 19.85 15.15
C LEU A 151 -4.09 20.14 15.49
N GLU A 152 -4.70 19.37 16.41
CA GLU A 152 -6.03 19.67 16.96
C GLU A 152 -6.02 20.97 17.76
N ARG A 153 -5.02 21.18 18.62
CA ARG A 153 -4.86 22.42 19.40
C ARG A 153 -4.74 23.65 18.50
N TYR A 154 -4.09 23.51 17.34
CA TYR A 154 -3.97 24.59 16.36
C TYR A 154 -5.18 24.70 15.42
N SER A 155 -6.25 23.91 15.63
CA SER A 155 -7.44 23.86 14.78
C SER A 155 -7.15 23.47 13.32
N PHE A 156 -6.04 22.77 13.06
CA PHE A 156 -5.70 22.29 11.71
C PHE A 156 -6.49 21.04 11.34
N ILE A 157 -6.77 20.18 12.30
CA ILE A 157 -7.54 18.94 12.14
C ILE A 157 -8.54 18.79 13.29
N ASP A 158 -9.50 17.89 13.13
CA ASP A 158 -10.39 17.44 14.21
C ASP A 158 -10.31 15.91 14.40
N SER A 159 -10.41 15.47 15.65
CA SER A 159 -10.48 14.07 16.08
C SER A 159 -11.59 13.28 15.38
N VAL A 160 -12.70 13.93 15.03
CA VAL A 160 -13.81 13.31 14.27
C VAL A 160 -13.33 12.91 12.87
N GLU A 161 -12.56 13.76 12.18
CA GLU A 161 -12.03 13.46 10.85
C GLU A 161 -11.07 12.26 10.89
N ILE A 162 -10.27 12.15 11.95
CA ILE A 162 -9.36 11.00 12.17
C ILE A 162 -10.18 9.74 12.40
N ARG A 163 -11.18 9.78 13.29
CA ARG A 163 -12.05 8.65 13.60
C ARG A 163 -12.81 8.14 12.38
N GLU A 164 -13.40 9.04 11.59
CA GLU A 164 -14.10 8.68 10.36
C GLU A 164 -13.17 7.98 9.35
N LYS A 165 -11.90 8.41 9.25
CA LYS A 165 -10.91 7.72 8.42
C LYS A 165 -10.51 6.36 8.97
N ILE A 166 -10.34 6.22 10.28
CA ILE A 166 -10.06 4.92 10.91
C ILE A 166 -11.21 3.95 10.63
N GLN A 167 -12.46 4.38 10.81
CA GLN A 167 -13.64 3.56 10.50
C GLN A 167 -13.66 3.14 9.02
N LYS A 168 -13.24 4.01 8.11
CA LYS A 168 -13.07 3.64 6.69
C LYS A 168 -11.97 2.61 6.42
N PHE A 169 -11.02 2.41 7.34
CA PHE A 169 -10.06 1.30 7.26
C PHE A 169 -10.62 0.00 7.84
N ASP A 170 -11.59 0.08 8.75
CA ASP A 170 -12.28 -1.09 9.33
C ASP A 170 -13.39 -1.61 8.42
N VAL A 171 -14.01 -0.72 7.64
CA VAL A 171 -14.88 -1.10 6.53
C VAL A 171 -13.98 -1.65 5.42
N ASP A 172 -14.18 -2.90 5.03
CA ASP A 172 -13.62 -3.42 3.78
C ASP A 172 -13.99 -2.46 2.66
N TYR A 173 -13.02 -1.66 2.19
CA TYR A 173 -13.20 -0.92 0.96
C TYR A 173 -13.55 -1.96 -0.10
N PRO A 174 -14.73 -1.88 -0.74
CA PRO A 174 -15.12 -2.93 -1.66
C PRO A 174 -14.07 -3.00 -2.76
N ASN A 175 -13.49 -4.19 -2.96
CA ASN A 175 -12.64 -4.46 -4.10
C ASN A 175 -13.55 -4.44 -5.33
N ARG A 176 -13.71 -3.26 -5.93
CA ARG A 176 -14.63 -2.98 -7.05
C ARG A 176 -13.98 -3.25 -8.41
N GLY A 177 -12.66 -3.46 -8.45
CA GLY A 177 -11.93 -3.82 -9.67
C GLY A 177 -12.40 -5.09 -10.38
N PRO A 178 -12.78 -6.19 -9.68
CA PRO A 178 -13.34 -7.39 -10.29
C PRO A 178 -14.57 -7.09 -11.17
N LYS A 179 -15.46 -6.21 -10.71
CA LYS A 179 -16.64 -5.77 -11.46
C LYS A 179 -16.26 -5.06 -12.76
N VAL A 180 -15.23 -4.21 -12.72
CA VAL A 180 -14.71 -3.50 -13.90
C VAL A 180 -14.14 -4.50 -14.92
N VAL A 181 -13.38 -5.49 -14.47
CA VAL A 181 -12.81 -6.54 -15.32
C VAL A 181 -13.91 -7.40 -15.96
N ALA A 182 -14.89 -7.85 -15.17
CA ALA A 182 -16.00 -8.65 -15.65
C ALA A 182 -16.77 -7.93 -16.77
N ARG A 183 -17.06 -6.64 -16.60
CA ARG A 183 -17.70 -5.82 -17.63
C ARG A 183 -16.83 -5.72 -18.89
N ALA A 184 -15.54 -5.45 -18.74
CA ALA A 184 -14.61 -5.36 -19.87
C ALA A 184 -14.43 -6.68 -20.64
N TRP A 185 -14.70 -7.83 -20.03
CA TRP A 185 -14.65 -9.13 -20.69
C TRP A 185 -15.89 -9.47 -21.54
N VAL A 186 -17.00 -8.78 -21.34
CA VAL A 186 -18.26 -9.03 -22.06
C VAL A 186 -18.69 -7.87 -22.95
N ASP A 187 -18.14 -6.69 -22.73
CA ASP A 187 -18.44 -5.45 -23.45
C ASP A 187 -17.16 -4.87 -24.06
N GLU A 188 -16.93 -5.15 -25.34
CA GLU A 188 -15.74 -4.68 -26.08
C GLU A 188 -15.72 -3.15 -26.26
N GLU A 189 -16.89 -2.50 -26.32
CA GLU A 189 -16.96 -1.03 -26.39
C GLU A 189 -16.50 -0.43 -25.06
N PHE A 190 -17.03 -0.93 -23.95
CA PHE A 190 -16.58 -0.55 -22.61
C PHE A 190 -15.08 -0.80 -22.42
N LYS A 191 -14.58 -1.97 -22.85
CA LYS A 191 -13.14 -2.30 -22.78
C LYS A 191 -12.29 -1.29 -23.55
N SER A 192 -12.70 -0.93 -24.76
CA SER A 192 -12.01 0.08 -25.58
C SER A 192 -11.97 1.45 -24.89
N GLN A 193 -13.08 1.86 -24.26
CA GLN A 193 -13.13 3.09 -23.47
C GLN A 193 -12.24 3.03 -22.22
N LEU A 194 -12.29 1.90 -21.49
CA LEU A 194 -11.51 1.64 -20.28
C LEU A 194 -9.99 1.73 -20.53
N LEU A 195 -9.52 1.16 -21.63
CA LEU A 195 -8.09 1.19 -22.00
C LEU A 195 -7.64 2.56 -22.51
N LYS A 196 -8.56 3.39 -23.01
CA LYS A 196 -8.27 4.76 -23.46
C LYS A 196 -8.24 5.75 -22.31
N ASP A 197 -9.26 5.73 -21.46
CA ASP A 197 -9.40 6.59 -20.28
C ASP A 197 -10.26 5.89 -19.22
N ALA A 198 -9.61 5.35 -18.18
CA ALA A 198 -10.26 4.44 -17.25
C ALA A 198 -11.24 5.14 -16.31
N ASN A 199 -10.94 6.37 -15.90
CA ASN A 199 -11.76 7.12 -14.94
C ASN A 199 -13.22 7.29 -15.43
N PRO A 200 -13.49 7.93 -16.59
CA PRO A 200 -14.87 8.12 -17.05
C PRO A 200 -15.57 6.80 -17.39
N ALA A 201 -14.84 5.79 -17.88
CA ALA A 201 -15.41 4.46 -18.13
C ALA A 201 -15.92 3.83 -16.82
N ILE A 202 -15.10 3.83 -15.77
CA ILE A 202 -15.48 3.27 -14.46
C ILE A 202 -16.59 4.09 -13.80
N GLU A 203 -16.55 5.41 -13.89
CA GLU A 203 -17.59 6.29 -13.36
C GLU A 203 -18.95 6.05 -14.05
N SER A 204 -18.97 5.69 -15.34
CA SER A 204 -20.20 5.31 -16.05
C SER A 204 -20.89 4.05 -15.47
N MET A 205 -20.15 3.23 -14.72
CA MET A 205 -20.70 2.08 -13.98
C MET A 205 -21.34 2.47 -12.64
N GLY A 206 -21.33 3.76 -12.28
CA GLY A 206 -21.73 4.26 -10.97
C GLY A 206 -20.68 4.04 -9.87
N ILE A 207 -19.43 3.74 -10.25
CA ILE A 207 -18.32 3.60 -9.30
C ILE A 207 -17.65 4.97 -9.15
N ASP A 208 -17.94 5.64 -8.04
CA ASP A 208 -17.28 6.90 -7.72
C ASP A 208 -15.80 6.65 -7.34
N LEU A 209 -14.91 7.32 -8.07
CA LEU A 209 -13.48 7.34 -7.84
C LEU A 209 -13.02 8.56 -7.02
N GLU A 210 -13.93 9.39 -6.51
CA GLU A 210 -13.67 10.53 -5.61
C GLU A 210 -12.56 11.47 -6.11
N HIS A 211 -12.54 11.79 -7.41
CA HIS A 211 -11.44 12.52 -8.08
C HIS A 211 -10.06 11.84 -7.97
N ALA A 212 -10.01 10.51 -7.96
CA ALA A 212 -8.77 9.76 -7.98
C ALA A 212 -7.84 10.27 -9.08
N VAL A 213 -6.54 10.26 -8.77
CA VAL A 213 -5.48 10.50 -9.76
C VAL A 213 -5.67 9.60 -10.98
N LYS A 214 -5.08 9.98 -12.12
CA LYS A 214 -5.26 9.28 -13.40
C LYS A 214 -5.03 7.78 -13.27
N LEU A 215 -6.09 6.98 -13.48
CA LEU A 215 -6.02 5.52 -13.50
C LEU A 215 -5.69 5.05 -14.92
N ILE A 216 -4.74 4.14 -15.01
CA ILE A 216 -4.32 3.51 -16.26
C ILE A 216 -4.58 2.02 -16.15
N VAL A 217 -5.37 1.49 -17.06
CA VAL A 217 -5.60 0.04 -17.16
C VAL A 217 -4.65 -0.54 -18.18
N VAL A 218 -3.88 -1.55 -17.76
CA VAL A 218 -2.90 -2.24 -18.60
C VAL A 218 -3.39 -3.66 -18.91
N GLU A 219 -3.57 -3.97 -20.18
CA GLU A 219 -4.16 -5.23 -20.62
C GLU A 219 -3.11 -6.34 -20.72
N ASN A 220 -3.40 -7.48 -20.09
CA ASN A 220 -2.68 -8.73 -20.37
C ASN A 220 -3.16 -9.33 -21.69
N THR A 221 -2.23 -9.65 -22.57
CA THR A 221 -2.50 -10.24 -23.88
C THR A 221 -1.88 -11.64 -23.98
N ARG A 222 -2.02 -12.30 -25.14
CA ARG A 222 -1.35 -13.59 -25.38
C ARG A 222 0.16 -13.51 -25.17
N ASP A 223 0.75 -12.36 -25.46
CA ASP A 223 2.19 -12.17 -25.52
C ASP A 223 2.73 -11.25 -24.41
N ILE A 224 1.85 -10.61 -23.62
CA ILE A 224 2.23 -9.64 -22.58
C ILE A 224 1.51 -9.95 -21.26
N HIS A 225 2.28 -10.00 -20.16
CA HIS A 225 1.80 -10.02 -18.79
C HIS A 225 2.29 -8.77 -18.05
N ASN A 226 1.36 -8.00 -17.49
CA ASN A 226 1.66 -6.80 -16.73
C ASN A 226 1.65 -7.11 -15.24
N ILE A 227 2.53 -6.43 -14.50
CA ILE A 227 2.60 -6.47 -13.04
C ILE A 227 2.83 -5.05 -12.51
N VAL A 228 2.23 -4.69 -11.38
CA VAL A 228 2.27 -3.32 -10.84
C VAL A 228 3.04 -3.28 -9.51
N VAL A 229 3.87 -2.26 -9.32
CA VAL A 229 4.64 -2.05 -8.09
C VAL A 229 4.70 -0.57 -7.68
N CYS A 230 4.83 -0.35 -6.37
CA CYS A 230 5.28 0.85 -5.65
C CYS A 230 6.74 0.81 -5.21
N THR A 231 7.78 0.94 -6.05
CA THR A 231 9.16 0.72 -5.56
C THR A 231 9.52 1.66 -4.40
N LEU A 232 8.98 2.88 -4.42
CA LEU A 232 9.33 3.97 -3.49
C LEU A 232 8.48 3.99 -2.23
N CYS A 233 7.23 3.52 -2.31
CA CYS A 233 6.34 3.45 -1.15
C CYS A 233 5.28 2.36 -1.29
N SER A 234 4.08 2.73 -1.75
CA SER A 234 2.89 1.89 -1.78
C SER A 234 1.75 2.54 -2.59
N CYS A 235 2.06 3.28 -3.65
CA CYS A 235 1.06 3.91 -4.51
C CYS A 235 0.12 2.83 -5.07
N TYR A 236 -1.18 2.98 -4.84
CA TYR A 236 -2.19 1.95 -5.13
C TYR A 236 -3.55 2.62 -5.43
N PRO A 237 -4.39 2.08 -6.32
CA PRO A 237 -5.70 2.65 -6.67
C PRO A 237 -6.73 2.39 -5.56
N ARG A 238 -6.56 3.04 -4.41
CA ARG A 238 -7.31 2.75 -3.18
C ARG A 238 -8.81 2.94 -3.29
N GLN A 239 -9.23 3.92 -4.10
CA GLN A 239 -10.63 4.15 -4.37
C GLN A 239 -11.27 2.96 -5.09
N LEU A 240 -10.52 2.23 -5.93
CA LEU A 240 -11.07 1.09 -6.67
C LEU A 240 -10.82 -0.27 -6.00
N MET A 241 -9.62 -0.47 -5.46
CA MET A 241 -9.11 -1.78 -5.01
C MET A 241 -8.85 -1.87 -3.51
N GLY A 242 -9.17 -0.81 -2.74
CA GLY A 242 -8.98 -0.77 -1.30
C GLY A 242 -7.53 -0.58 -0.85
N GLN A 243 -7.20 -1.02 0.36
CA GLN A 243 -5.82 -0.89 0.87
C GLN A 243 -4.88 -1.88 0.16
N PRO A 244 -3.63 -1.49 -0.16
CA PRO A 244 -2.66 -2.42 -0.68
C PRO A 244 -2.34 -3.47 0.41
N PRO A 245 -2.21 -4.76 0.03
CA PRO A 245 -1.86 -5.81 0.96
C PRO A 245 -0.50 -5.60 1.59
N THR A 246 -0.26 -6.29 2.70
CA THR A 246 1.03 -6.25 3.42
C THR A 246 2.22 -6.58 2.53
N TRP A 247 2.12 -7.64 1.71
CA TRP A 247 3.19 -8.03 0.78
C TRP A 247 3.52 -6.94 -0.25
N TYR A 248 2.55 -6.15 -0.70
CA TYR A 248 2.78 -5.09 -1.71
C TYR A 248 3.63 -3.94 -1.15
N LYS A 249 3.47 -3.64 0.14
CA LYS A 249 4.24 -2.60 0.86
C LYS A 249 5.66 -3.08 1.23
N SER A 250 5.90 -4.39 1.19
CA SER A 250 7.12 -5.02 1.67
C SER A 250 8.34 -4.68 0.81
N ARG A 251 9.53 -4.60 1.43
CA ARG A 251 10.79 -4.45 0.70
C ARG A 251 11.03 -5.62 -0.25
N SER A 252 10.71 -6.84 0.19
CA SER A 252 10.87 -8.07 -0.61
C SER A 252 10.18 -7.98 -1.96
N TYR A 253 8.92 -7.54 -2.01
CA TYR A 253 8.22 -7.34 -3.27
C TYR A 253 8.81 -6.17 -4.06
N ARG A 254 8.93 -5.00 -3.41
CA ARG A 254 9.29 -3.72 -4.04
C ARG A 254 10.67 -3.72 -4.69
N SER A 255 11.68 -4.35 -4.08
CA SER A 255 13.02 -4.40 -4.65
C SER A 255 13.15 -5.44 -5.76
N ARG A 256 12.48 -6.60 -5.60
CA ARG A 256 12.72 -7.76 -6.46
C ARG A 256 11.92 -7.72 -7.76
N VAL A 257 10.68 -7.27 -7.73
CA VAL A 257 9.75 -7.39 -8.89
C VAL A 257 10.17 -6.56 -10.11
N VAL A 258 11.01 -5.53 -9.93
CA VAL A 258 11.56 -4.74 -11.05
C VAL A 258 12.79 -5.38 -11.70
N LYS A 259 13.47 -6.30 -11.01
CA LYS A 259 14.68 -7.00 -11.49
C LYS A 259 14.39 -8.43 -11.92
N ASP A 260 13.63 -9.15 -11.12
CA ASP A 260 13.24 -10.54 -11.36
C ASP A 260 11.71 -10.71 -11.15
N PRO A 261 10.88 -10.13 -12.05
CA PRO A 261 9.43 -10.28 -11.95
C PRO A 261 8.98 -11.73 -12.09
N ARG A 262 9.71 -12.58 -12.82
CA ARG A 262 9.34 -13.99 -13.02
C ARG A 262 9.57 -14.84 -11.78
N GLY A 263 10.70 -14.67 -11.09
CA GLY A 263 10.95 -15.35 -9.83
C GLY A 263 9.94 -14.93 -8.76
N VAL A 264 9.59 -13.63 -8.70
CA VAL A 264 8.52 -13.13 -7.83
C VAL A 264 7.18 -13.79 -8.18
N LEU A 265 6.79 -13.84 -9.45
CA LEU A 265 5.55 -14.50 -9.87
C LEU A 265 5.53 -15.99 -9.50
N GLU A 266 6.65 -16.71 -9.66
CA GLU A 266 6.75 -18.11 -9.29
C GLU A 266 6.60 -18.34 -7.78
N GLU A 267 7.11 -17.42 -6.94
CA GLU A 267 6.88 -17.44 -5.48
C GLU A 267 5.39 -17.30 -5.11
N PHE A 268 4.63 -16.51 -5.87
CA PHE A 268 3.18 -16.43 -5.75
C PHE A 268 2.42 -17.62 -6.39
N GLY A 269 3.14 -18.58 -6.97
CA GLY A 269 2.56 -19.75 -7.66
C GLY A 269 2.18 -19.51 -9.12
N THR A 270 2.47 -18.33 -9.67
CA THR A 270 2.07 -17.93 -11.01
C THR A 270 3.19 -18.17 -12.01
N LYS A 271 3.03 -19.19 -12.86
CA LYS A 271 4.03 -19.53 -13.89
C LYS A 271 3.68 -18.93 -15.24
N ILE A 272 4.45 -17.92 -15.64
CA ILE A 272 4.31 -17.26 -16.94
C ILE A 272 5.28 -17.88 -17.96
N PRO A 273 4.83 -18.27 -19.17
CA PRO A 273 5.70 -18.81 -20.21
C PRO A 273 6.88 -17.89 -20.54
N LEU A 274 8.03 -18.47 -20.88
CA LEU A 274 9.22 -17.71 -21.28
C LEU A 274 9.00 -16.90 -22.57
N THR A 275 8.07 -17.31 -23.42
CA THR A 275 7.71 -16.63 -24.66
C THR A 275 6.89 -15.36 -24.45
N MET A 276 6.27 -15.18 -23.28
CA MET A 276 5.43 -14.04 -22.96
C MET A 276 6.29 -12.94 -22.33
N GLN A 277 6.22 -11.70 -22.80
CA GLN A 277 6.91 -10.57 -22.17
C GLN A 277 6.26 -10.24 -20.81
N VAL A 278 7.07 -9.96 -19.80
CA VAL A 278 6.59 -9.44 -18.50
C VAL A 278 6.95 -7.96 -18.40
N ILE A 279 5.97 -7.10 -18.15
CA ILE A 279 6.13 -5.65 -18.03
C ILE A 279 5.77 -5.22 -16.61
N THR A 280 6.76 -4.73 -15.87
CA THR A 280 6.57 -4.17 -14.54
C THR A 280 6.29 -2.66 -14.63
N HIS A 281 5.14 -2.22 -14.12
CA HIS A 281 4.72 -0.82 -14.05
C HIS A 281 4.99 -0.26 -12.65
N ASP A 282 5.94 0.65 -12.54
CA ASP A 282 6.28 1.29 -11.28
C ASP A 282 5.47 2.59 -11.08
N SER A 283 4.61 2.61 -10.06
CA SER A 283 3.68 3.71 -9.75
C SER A 283 4.39 4.83 -8.97
N ASN A 284 5.36 5.47 -9.61
CA ASN A 284 6.26 6.46 -8.99
C ASN A 284 5.81 7.93 -9.10
N ALA A 285 4.67 8.18 -9.75
CA ALA A 285 4.11 9.52 -10.02
C ALA A 285 2.59 9.59 -9.71
N ASP A 286 1.89 10.55 -10.31
CA ASP A 286 0.45 10.78 -10.15
C ASP A 286 -0.44 9.86 -11.02
N MET A 287 0.06 8.68 -11.38
CA MET A 287 -0.70 7.66 -12.09
C MET A 287 -0.90 6.46 -11.17
N ARG A 288 -2.05 5.80 -11.29
CA ARG A 288 -2.28 4.49 -10.66
C ARG A 288 -2.56 3.48 -11.74
N TYR A 289 -2.11 2.26 -11.53
CA TYR A 289 -2.28 1.18 -12.50
C TYR A 289 -3.21 0.11 -11.95
N MET A 290 -3.99 -0.48 -12.85
CA MET A 290 -4.74 -1.71 -12.63
C MET A 290 -4.50 -2.63 -13.82
N VAL A 291 -4.24 -3.91 -13.56
CA VAL A 291 -4.14 -4.92 -14.61
C VAL A 291 -5.55 -5.35 -15.04
N LEU A 292 -5.80 -5.36 -16.35
CA LEU A 292 -6.92 -6.08 -16.95
C LEU A 292 -6.42 -7.49 -17.32
N PRO A 293 -6.69 -8.52 -16.49
CA PRO A 293 -6.23 -9.87 -16.80
C PRO A 293 -6.97 -10.44 -18.01
N ARG A 294 -6.40 -11.49 -18.60
CA ARG A 294 -7.09 -12.24 -19.66
C ARG A 294 -8.26 -13.00 -19.10
N ARG A 295 -9.37 -13.02 -19.86
CA ARG A 295 -10.48 -13.93 -19.59
C ARG A 295 -10.02 -15.37 -19.75
N PRO A 296 -10.20 -16.24 -18.74
CA PRO A 296 -9.83 -17.65 -18.86
C PRO A 296 -10.79 -18.38 -19.81
N SER A 297 -10.26 -19.37 -20.53
CA SER A 297 -11.05 -20.26 -21.39
C SER A 297 -12.07 -21.06 -20.58
N GLY A 298 -13.20 -21.42 -21.19
CA GLY A 298 -14.27 -22.16 -20.51
C GLY A 298 -15.25 -21.28 -19.74
N THR A 299 -15.10 -19.96 -19.84
CA THR A 299 -16.01 -18.98 -19.24
C THR A 299 -16.92 -18.31 -20.26
N GLU A 300 -16.94 -18.74 -21.52
CA GLU A 300 -17.57 -18.02 -22.65
C GLU A 300 -19.06 -17.71 -22.40
N ASN A 301 -19.77 -18.62 -21.73
CA ASN A 301 -21.20 -18.51 -21.41
C ASN A 301 -21.50 -18.03 -19.99
N TRP A 302 -20.50 -17.57 -19.24
CA TRP A 302 -20.69 -17.07 -17.88
C TRP A 302 -21.29 -15.67 -17.91
N ASP A 303 -22.16 -15.38 -16.93
CA ASP A 303 -22.63 -14.02 -16.68
C ASP A 303 -21.56 -13.17 -15.98
N GLU A 304 -21.78 -11.86 -15.93
CA GLU A 304 -20.84 -10.90 -15.32
C GLU A 304 -20.56 -11.22 -13.85
N ALA A 305 -21.57 -11.63 -13.07
CA ALA A 305 -21.40 -11.92 -11.65
C ALA A 305 -20.49 -13.13 -11.41
N LYS A 306 -20.63 -14.17 -12.23
CA LYS A 306 -19.78 -15.35 -12.16
C LYS A 306 -18.36 -15.04 -12.66
N LEU A 307 -18.21 -14.21 -13.69
CA LEU A 307 -16.89 -13.72 -14.14
C LEU A 307 -16.21 -12.86 -13.08
N GLU A 308 -16.96 -12.00 -12.38
CA GLU A 308 -16.45 -11.18 -11.27
C GLU A 308 -15.86 -12.05 -10.16
N SER A 309 -16.51 -13.17 -9.84
CA SER A 309 -16.10 -14.07 -8.73
C SER A 309 -14.72 -14.72 -8.89
N ILE A 310 -14.18 -14.79 -10.11
CA ILE A 310 -12.86 -15.39 -10.39
C ILE A 310 -11.74 -14.35 -10.48
N VAL A 311 -12.06 -13.06 -10.41
CA VAL A 311 -11.06 -11.99 -10.45
C VAL A 311 -10.66 -11.63 -9.02
N SER A 312 -9.49 -12.10 -8.61
CA SER A 312 -8.90 -11.75 -7.31
C SER A 312 -8.26 -10.36 -7.32
N ARG A 313 -8.07 -9.76 -6.15
CA ARG A 313 -7.24 -8.55 -5.97
C ARG A 313 -5.85 -8.72 -6.58
N ASP A 314 -5.31 -9.91 -6.42
CA ASP A 314 -3.96 -10.27 -6.84
C ASP A 314 -3.83 -10.30 -8.38
N ALA A 315 -4.89 -10.70 -9.09
CA ALA A 315 -4.97 -10.62 -10.54
C ALA A 315 -5.01 -9.17 -11.05
N LEU A 316 -5.57 -8.23 -10.26
CA LEU A 316 -5.60 -6.80 -10.59
C LEU A 316 -4.26 -6.10 -10.36
N VAL A 317 -3.37 -6.67 -9.54
CA VAL A 317 -1.96 -6.25 -9.43
C VAL A 317 -1.08 -6.95 -10.47
N GLY A 318 -1.52 -8.11 -10.95
CA GLY A 318 -0.81 -8.93 -11.92
C GLY A 318 0.15 -9.95 -11.30
N ILE A 319 0.01 -10.28 -10.01
CA ILE A 319 0.81 -11.34 -9.37
C ILE A 319 0.17 -12.73 -9.53
N SER A 320 -1.09 -12.79 -9.96
CA SER A 320 -1.80 -14.01 -10.32
C SER A 320 -2.62 -13.85 -11.59
N VAL A 321 -3.14 -14.98 -12.09
CA VAL A 321 -4.06 -15.02 -13.23
C VAL A 321 -5.40 -15.61 -12.75
N PRO A 322 -6.55 -15.14 -13.27
CA PRO A 322 -7.84 -15.76 -12.98
C PRO A 322 -7.87 -17.21 -13.45
N GLU A 323 -8.25 -18.12 -12.56
CA GLU A 323 -8.35 -19.55 -12.85
C GLU A 323 -9.80 -20.02 -12.72
N VAL A 324 -10.17 -21.01 -13.55
CA VAL A 324 -11.43 -21.73 -13.42
C VAL A 324 -11.08 -23.09 -12.82
N SER A 325 -11.61 -23.40 -11.64
CA SER A 325 -11.46 -24.73 -11.06
C SER A 325 -11.97 -25.77 -12.06
N ALA A 326 -11.14 -26.76 -12.39
CA ALA A 326 -11.59 -27.90 -13.18
C ALA A 326 -12.72 -28.60 -12.40
N GLN A 327 -13.93 -28.61 -12.96
CA GLN A 327 -15.04 -29.43 -12.46
C GLN A 327 -14.81 -30.90 -12.82
#